data_AF-A0A846Z2F0-F1
#
_entry.id   AF-A0A846Z2F0-F1
#
_cell.length_a   1.000
_cell.length_b   1.000
_cell.length_c   1.000
_cell.angle_alpha   90.00
_cell.angle_beta   90.00
_cell.angle_gamma   90.00
#
_symmetry.space_group_name_H-M   'P 1'
#
loop_
_entity.id
_entity.type
_entity.pdbx_description
1 polymer ?
#
loop_
_entity_poly.entity_id
_entity_poly.type
_entity_poly.pdbx_seq_one_letter_code
_entity_poly.pdbx_strand_id
1 'polypeptide(L)'
;MATRPPTVRRRRLGVQLRRIREERGLTLDRAAAFLKISKSALSRMENAQIVARVHEINYILMMYGFEEDDDRRTALIGLATGGPSRDWIRRHKLPGKGPNYGEYVMLEQDSSELFAYHTDLIPGLLQTPEYARAVMASVPGSRTGDIDHLVAYRMARKEALTRVDPLSVKAVIGEAAVRQWMGDGR
;
A
#
# COMPACT_ATOMS: atom_id res chain seq x y z
N MET A 1 -17.63 16.67 -7.82
CA MET A 1 -16.22 16.28 -7.55
C MET A 1 -16.11 14.77 -7.65
N ALA A 2 -15.32 14.25 -8.60
CA ALA A 2 -15.12 12.81 -8.73
C ALA A 2 -14.42 12.26 -7.48
N THR A 3 -15.09 11.38 -6.75
CA THR A 3 -14.54 10.75 -5.54
C THR A 3 -13.43 9.79 -5.98
N ARG A 4 -12.19 10.07 -5.58
CA ARG A 4 -11.05 9.19 -5.88
C ARG A 4 -11.39 7.77 -5.39
N PRO A 5 -11.20 6.72 -6.20
CA PRO A 5 -11.53 5.36 -5.80
C PRO A 5 -10.82 4.99 -4.50
N PRO A 6 -11.47 4.22 -3.61
CA PRO A 6 -10.91 3.91 -2.31
C PRO A 6 -9.68 3.03 -2.45
N THR A 7 -8.70 3.28 -1.58
CA THR A 7 -7.44 2.55 -1.58
C THR A 7 -7.65 1.06 -1.31
N VAL A 8 -6.75 0.20 -1.78
CA VAL A 8 -6.84 -1.26 -1.55
C VAL A 8 -6.92 -1.57 -0.05
N ARG A 9 -6.16 -0.85 0.79
CA ARG A 9 -6.23 -0.95 2.25
C ARG A 9 -7.61 -0.60 2.82
N ARG A 10 -8.22 0.50 2.36
CA ARG A 10 -9.56 0.89 2.79
C ARG A 10 -10.60 -0.15 2.38
N ARG A 11 -10.49 -0.70 1.17
CA ARG A 11 -11.33 -1.81 0.71
C ARG A 11 -11.15 -3.03 1.62
N ARG A 12 -9.91 -3.42 1.91
CA ARG A 12 -9.60 -4.54 2.81
C ARG A 12 -10.19 -4.32 4.20
N LEU A 13 -10.01 -3.15 4.79
CA LEU A 13 -10.60 -2.79 6.08
C LEU A 13 -12.13 -2.88 6.05
N GLY A 14 -12.78 -2.26 5.06
CA GLY A 14 -14.24 -2.30 4.92
C GLY A 14 -14.78 -3.73 4.81
N VAL A 15 -14.14 -4.57 3.97
CA VAL A 15 -14.47 -5.99 3.82
C VAL A 15 -14.29 -6.74 5.14
N GLN A 16 -13.23 -6.49 5.90
CA GLN A 16 -13.01 -7.15 7.19
C GLN A 16 -14.03 -6.71 8.25
N LEU A 17 -14.35 -5.42 8.34
CA LEU A 17 -15.40 -4.93 9.26
C LEU A 17 -16.75 -5.55 8.93
N ARG A 18 -17.11 -5.61 7.64
CA ARG A 18 -18.32 -6.28 7.16
C ARG A 18 -18.34 -7.76 7.55
N ARG A 19 -17.23 -8.46 7.30
CA ARG A 19 -17.09 -9.88 7.62
C ARG A 19 -17.27 -10.13 9.12
N ILE A 20 -16.63 -9.34 9.98
CA ILE A 20 -16.78 -9.44 11.43
C ILE A 20 -18.23 -9.21 11.85
N ARG A 21 -18.92 -8.22 11.27
CA ARG A 21 -20.34 -7.97 11.53
C ARG A 21 -21.19 -9.20 11.17
N GLU A 22 -20.96 -9.77 9.99
CA GLU A 22 -21.69 -10.93 9.48
C GLU A 22 -21.39 -12.21 10.28
N GLU A 23 -20.14 -12.44 10.68
CA GLU A 23 -19.72 -13.54 11.57
C GLU A 23 -20.42 -13.48 12.94
N ARG A 24 -20.79 -12.27 13.40
CA ARG A 24 -21.56 -12.04 14.63
C ARG A 24 -23.08 -12.08 14.42
N GLY A 25 -23.56 -12.39 13.22
CA GLY A 25 -24.99 -12.44 12.91
C GLY A 25 -25.71 -11.10 12.98
N LEU A 26 -24.98 -9.98 12.92
CA LEU A 26 -25.56 -8.64 13.02
C LEU A 26 -25.98 -8.13 11.64
N THR A 27 -27.26 -7.74 11.50
CA THR A 27 -27.70 -6.97 10.33
C THR A 27 -27.11 -5.56 10.36
N LEU A 28 -27.05 -4.88 9.20
CA LEU A 28 -26.62 -3.48 9.13
C LEU A 28 -27.42 -2.57 10.08
N ASP A 29 -28.73 -2.79 10.19
CA ASP A 29 -29.62 -1.99 11.06
C ASP A 29 -29.29 -2.21 12.54
N ARG A 30 -29.15 -3.48 12.96
CA ARG A 30 -28.81 -3.82 14.35
C ARG A 30 -27.42 -3.31 14.72
N ALA A 31 -26.44 -3.50 13.84
CA ALA A 31 -25.08 -3.02 14.05
C ALA A 31 -25.03 -1.49 14.14
N ALA A 32 -25.71 -0.78 13.25
CA ALA A 32 -25.75 0.68 13.27
C ALA A 32 -26.39 1.23 14.55
N ALA A 33 -27.49 0.64 14.99
CA ALA A 33 -28.15 1.00 16.26
C ALA A 33 -27.23 0.75 17.46
N PHE A 34 -26.57 -0.42 17.50
CA PHE A 34 -25.63 -0.79 18.56
C PHE A 34 -24.41 0.14 18.62
N LEU A 35 -23.91 0.55 17.45
CA LEU A 35 -22.80 1.48 17.30
C LEU A 35 -23.21 2.96 17.40
N LYS A 36 -24.51 3.26 17.57
CA LYS A 36 -25.05 4.63 17.61
C LYS A 36 -24.64 5.49 16.41
N ILE A 37 -24.56 4.88 15.22
CA ILE A 37 -24.30 5.57 13.94
C ILE A 37 -25.42 5.29 12.95
N SER A 38 -25.51 6.07 11.87
CA SER A 38 -26.51 5.80 10.84
C SER A 38 -26.18 4.53 10.04
N LYS A 39 -27.20 3.78 9.61
CA LYS A 39 -27.06 2.63 8.69
C LYS A 39 -26.26 3.00 7.44
N SER A 40 -26.53 4.19 6.89
CA SER A 40 -25.81 4.72 5.73
C SER A 40 -24.33 4.98 6.02
N ALA A 41 -23.97 5.50 7.20
CA ALA A 41 -22.58 5.67 7.58
C ALA A 41 -21.87 4.30 7.67
N LEU A 42 -22.45 3.34 8.40
CA LEU A 42 -21.87 2.00 8.55
C LEU A 42 -21.69 1.30 7.19
N SER A 43 -22.73 1.31 6.34
CA SER A 43 -22.66 0.74 4.99
C SER A 43 -21.57 1.39 4.14
N ARG A 44 -21.43 2.72 4.19
CA ARG A 44 -20.36 3.43 3.46
C ARG A 44 -18.97 3.12 4.01
N MET A 45 -18.82 2.85 5.31
CA MET A 45 -17.55 2.40 5.89
C MET A 45 -17.19 0.99 5.41
N GLU A 46 -18.13 0.05 5.48
CA GLU A 46 -17.95 -1.35 5.05
C GLU A 46 -17.66 -1.46 3.55
N ASN A 47 -18.22 -0.57 2.73
CA ASN A 47 -17.95 -0.50 1.29
C ASN A 47 -16.77 0.41 0.93
N ALA A 48 -16.01 0.87 1.93
CA ALA A 48 -14.86 1.77 1.79
C ALA A 48 -15.15 3.12 1.10
N GLN A 49 -16.42 3.53 1.00
CA GLN A 49 -16.83 4.76 0.33
C GLN A 49 -16.49 6.02 1.15
N ILE A 50 -16.43 5.92 2.48
CA ILE A 50 -15.94 6.99 3.36
C ILE A 50 -14.66 6.58 4.10
N VAL A 51 -13.90 7.56 4.56
CA VAL A 51 -12.72 7.32 5.41
C VAL A 51 -13.20 7.20 6.83
N ALA A 52 -13.19 5.99 7.38
CA ALA A 52 -13.43 5.78 8.80
C ALA A 52 -12.23 6.28 9.59
N ARG A 53 -12.48 7.10 10.61
CA ARG A 53 -11.44 7.62 11.50
C ARG A 53 -10.99 6.51 12.45
N VAL A 54 -9.75 6.62 12.94
CA VAL A 54 -9.15 5.60 13.82
C VAL A 54 -9.98 5.36 15.08
N HIS A 55 -10.57 6.40 15.67
CA HIS A 55 -11.44 6.24 16.84
C HIS A 55 -12.77 5.56 16.51
N GLU A 56 -13.35 5.80 15.33
CA GLU A 56 -14.58 5.11 14.89
C GLU A 56 -14.31 3.62 14.72
N ILE A 57 -13.17 3.25 14.15
CA ILE A 57 -12.77 1.85 13.96
C ILE A 57 -12.50 1.19 15.30
N ASN A 58 -11.76 1.85 16.19
CA ASN A 58 -11.56 1.36 17.56
C ASN A 58 -12.88 1.12 18.27
N TYR A 59 -13.80 2.07 18.20
CA TYR A 59 -15.12 1.94 18.79
C TYR A 59 -15.89 0.76 18.19
N ILE A 60 -15.90 0.60 16.87
CA ILE A 60 -16.55 -0.54 16.21
C ILE A 60 -15.96 -1.88 16.70
N LEU A 61 -14.64 -1.99 16.74
CA LEU A 61 -13.96 -3.22 17.15
C LEU A 61 -14.20 -3.53 18.63
N MET A 62 -14.14 -2.54 19.51
CA MET A 62 -14.47 -2.68 20.93
C MET A 62 -15.92 -3.13 21.13
N MET A 63 -16.87 -2.52 20.43
CA MET A 63 -18.28 -2.91 20.50
C MET A 63 -18.47 -4.32 19.92
N TYR A 64 -17.70 -4.68 18.91
CA TYR A 64 -17.56 -6.06 18.44
C TYR A 64 -16.60 -6.89 19.31
N GLY A 65 -16.43 -6.59 20.60
CA GLY A 65 -15.75 -7.46 21.57
C GLY A 65 -14.31 -7.85 21.21
N PHE A 66 -13.56 -6.99 20.53
CA PHE A 66 -12.12 -7.12 20.40
C PHE A 66 -11.43 -6.35 21.53
N GLU A 67 -10.65 -7.04 22.35
CA GLU A 67 -9.88 -6.48 23.46
C GLU A 67 -8.75 -5.57 22.96
N GLU A 68 -8.12 -4.79 23.85
CA GLU A 68 -7.05 -3.84 23.48
C GLU A 68 -5.77 -4.53 22.99
N ASP A 69 -5.46 -5.70 23.51
CA ASP A 69 -4.30 -6.53 23.20
C ASP A 69 -4.54 -7.52 22.04
N ASP A 70 -5.72 -7.48 21.41
CA ASP A 70 -6.04 -8.36 20.30
C ASP A 70 -5.22 -8.01 19.03
N ASP A 71 -4.43 -8.97 18.54
CA ASP A 71 -3.59 -8.81 17.33
C ASP A 71 -4.41 -8.46 16.09
N ARG A 72 -5.61 -9.01 15.93
CA ARG A 72 -6.51 -8.75 14.81
C ARG A 72 -7.06 -7.33 14.90
N ARG A 73 -7.34 -6.81 16.11
CA ARG A 73 -7.67 -5.38 16.31
C ARG A 73 -6.51 -4.49 15.90
N THR A 74 -5.30 -4.81 16.37
CA THR A 74 -4.08 -4.06 16.04
C THR A 74 -3.85 -4.01 14.53
N ALA A 75 -4.00 -5.13 13.84
CA ALA A 75 -3.87 -5.21 12.39
C ALA A 75 -4.92 -4.35 11.64
N LEU A 76 -6.19 -4.38 12.07
CA LEU A 76 -7.27 -3.59 11.44
C LEU A 76 -7.08 -2.09 11.65
N ILE A 77 -6.60 -1.67 12.82
CA ILE A 77 -6.21 -0.28 13.09
C ILE A 77 -5.02 0.12 12.20
N GLY A 78 -4.05 -0.79 12.02
CA GLY A 78 -2.93 -0.59 11.09
C GLY A 78 -3.38 -0.32 9.65
N LEU A 79 -4.39 -1.04 9.16
CA LEU A 79 -4.97 -0.78 7.83
C LEU A 79 -5.59 0.62 7.71
N ALA A 80 -6.10 1.17 8.80
CA ALA A 80 -6.75 2.49 8.82
C ALA A 80 -5.76 3.66 8.87
N THR A 81 -4.70 3.52 9.67
CA THR A 81 -3.66 4.54 9.84
C THR A 81 -2.68 4.55 8.66
N GLY A 82 -2.57 3.42 7.96
CA GLY A 82 -1.54 3.12 6.98
C GLY A 82 -0.24 2.61 7.62
N GLY A 83 -0.20 2.51 8.95
CA GLY A 83 0.87 1.87 9.73
C GLY A 83 2.31 2.27 9.35
N PRO A 84 3.27 1.36 9.56
CA PRO A 84 4.69 1.59 9.29
C PRO A 84 4.99 2.01 7.85
N SER A 85 4.25 1.51 6.86
CA SER A 85 4.46 1.88 5.45
C SER A 85 4.17 3.36 5.15
N ARG A 86 3.22 3.99 5.85
CA ARG A 86 2.89 5.40 5.64
C ARG A 86 3.95 6.29 6.27
N ASP A 87 4.45 5.89 7.44
CA ASP A 87 5.61 6.52 8.06
C ASP A 87 6.86 6.35 7.20
N TRP A 88 7.06 5.18 6.60
CA TRP A 88 8.15 4.90 5.65
C TRP A 88 8.09 5.85 4.44
N ILE A 89 6.91 6.05 3.84
CA ILE A 89 6.72 7.01 2.73
C ILE A 89 7.01 8.44 3.17
N ARG A 90 6.55 8.85 4.35
CA ARG A 90 6.80 10.20 4.90
C ARG A 90 8.30 10.42 5.11
N ARG A 91 9.00 9.43 5.66
CA ARG A 91 10.45 9.46 5.91
C ARG A 91 11.25 9.64 4.62
N HIS A 92 10.88 8.90 3.57
CA HIS A 92 11.58 8.90 2.29
C HIS A 92 11.06 9.93 1.27
N LYS A 93 10.16 10.84 1.69
CA LYS A 93 9.68 12.00 0.90
C LYS A 93 9.33 11.64 -0.56
N LEU A 94 8.37 10.74 -0.74
CA LEU A 94 7.95 10.24 -2.06
C LEU A 94 7.96 11.33 -3.17
N PRO A 95 8.84 11.21 -4.17
CA PRO A 95 8.77 12.07 -5.35
C PRO A 95 7.47 11.76 -6.10
N GLY A 96 6.68 12.81 -6.38
CA GLY A 96 5.32 12.72 -6.90
C GLY A 96 5.21 12.12 -8.30
N LYS A 97 5.41 10.80 -8.43
CA LYS A 97 5.21 10.07 -9.69
C LYS A 97 3.72 9.76 -9.90
N GLY A 98 2.95 10.78 -10.27
CA GLY A 98 1.59 10.61 -10.78
C GLY A 98 0.55 10.09 -9.78
N PRO A 99 -0.71 9.93 -10.23
CA PRO A 99 -1.79 9.46 -9.38
C PRO A 99 -1.54 8.00 -8.97
N ASN A 100 -1.60 7.74 -7.67
CA ASN A 100 -1.59 6.41 -7.01
C ASN A 100 -0.24 5.72 -6.83
N TYR A 101 0.89 6.28 -7.27
CA TYR A 101 2.20 5.62 -7.06
C TYR A 101 2.57 5.45 -5.58
N GLY A 102 2.26 6.45 -4.73
CA GLY A 102 2.43 6.30 -3.29
C GLY A 102 1.57 5.18 -2.69
N GLU A 103 0.39 4.93 -3.25
CA GLU A 103 -0.44 3.81 -2.80
C GLU A 103 0.15 2.46 -3.21
N TYR A 104 0.64 2.35 -4.44
CA TYR A 104 1.38 1.17 -4.89
C TYR A 104 2.55 0.88 -3.95
N VAL A 105 3.35 1.88 -3.59
CA VAL A 105 4.49 1.64 -2.70
C VAL A 105 4.04 1.27 -1.28
N MET A 106 2.95 1.85 -0.75
CA MET A 106 2.41 1.38 0.53
C MET A 106 2.01 -0.10 0.47
N LEU A 107 1.38 -0.53 -0.62
CA LEU A 107 1.01 -1.93 -0.79
C LEU A 107 2.23 -2.83 -0.91
N GLU A 108 3.24 -2.42 -1.67
CA GLU A 108 4.53 -3.12 -1.74
C GLU A 108 5.20 -3.25 -0.36
N GLN A 109 5.16 -2.20 0.46
CA GLN A 109 5.71 -2.22 1.83
C GLN A 109 4.92 -3.08 2.81
N ASP A 110 3.66 -3.40 2.50
CA ASP A 110 2.79 -4.25 3.32
C ASP A 110 2.71 -5.71 2.85
N SER A 111 3.10 -5.97 1.60
CA SER A 111 2.95 -7.29 0.98
C SER A 111 3.97 -8.27 1.53
N SER A 112 3.55 -9.52 1.76
CA SER A 112 4.47 -10.64 2.02
C SER A 112 5.02 -11.25 0.72
N GLU A 113 4.26 -11.16 -0.36
CA GLU A 113 4.67 -11.65 -1.69
C GLU A 113 4.42 -10.60 -2.78
N LEU A 114 5.33 -10.55 -3.76
CA LEU A 114 5.21 -9.74 -4.97
C LEU A 114 5.56 -10.59 -6.19
N PHE A 115 4.64 -10.60 -7.15
CA PHE A 115 4.84 -11.23 -8.46
C PHE A 115 5.02 -10.13 -9.49
N ALA A 116 6.11 -10.20 -10.25
CA ALA A 116 6.44 -9.21 -11.27
C ALA A 116 6.66 -9.88 -12.63
N TYR A 117 6.11 -9.27 -13.68
CA TYR A 117 6.38 -9.64 -15.06
C TYR A 117 6.89 -8.40 -15.80
N HIS A 118 8.10 -8.45 -16.33
CA HIS A 118 8.68 -7.36 -17.10
C HIS A 118 9.38 -7.91 -18.35
N THR A 119 9.08 -7.35 -19.50
CA THR A 119 9.64 -7.75 -20.80
C THR A 119 10.98 -7.07 -21.09
N ASP A 120 11.06 -5.77 -20.82
CA ASP A 120 12.11 -4.91 -21.37
C ASP A 120 13.07 -4.35 -20.32
N LEU A 121 12.68 -4.33 -19.04
CA LEU A 121 13.48 -3.75 -17.95
C LEU A 121 13.55 -4.69 -16.75
N ILE A 122 14.67 -4.67 -16.04
CA ILE A 122 14.79 -5.32 -14.74
C ILE A 122 13.76 -4.70 -13.76
N PRO A 123 12.98 -5.51 -13.01
CA PRO A 123 11.99 -5.01 -12.06
C PRO A 123 12.61 -4.01 -11.07
N GLY A 124 11.89 -2.93 -10.75
CA GLY A 124 12.45 -1.80 -9.99
C GLY A 124 13.10 -2.15 -8.65
N LEU A 125 12.57 -3.15 -7.94
CA LEU A 125 13.15 -3.64 -6.66
C LEU A 125 14.46 -4.41 -6.84
N LEU A 126 14.69 -4.94 -8.05
CA LEU A 126 15.88 -5.74 -8.39
C LEU A 126 16.96 -4.92 -9.12
N GLN A 127 16.70 -3.63 -9.40
CA GLN A 127 17.66 -2.74 -10.04
C GLN A 127 18.82 -2.39 -9.09
N THR A 128 19.98 -2.10 -9.67
CA THR A 128 21.09 -1.41 -9.01
C THR A 128 20.90 0.11 -9.09
N PRO A 129 21.62 0.93 -8.31
CA PRO A 129 21.58 2.38 -8.43
C PRO A 129 21.90 2.88 -9.85
N GLU A 130 22.89 2.28 -10.51
CA GLU A 130 23.38 2.64 -11.83
C GLU A 130 22.32 2.35 -12.90
N TYR A 131 21.74 1.15 -12.86
CA TYR A 131 20.66 0.76 -13.77
C TYR A 131 19.43 1.65 -13.57
N ALA A 132 19.05 1.91 -12.32
CA ALA A 132 17.92 2.78 -12.01
C ALA A 132 18.15 4.21 -12.54
N ARG A 133 19.36 4.74 -12.41
CA ARG A 133 19.76 6.05 -12.95
C ARG A 133 19.61 6.08 -14.46
N ALA A 134 20.16 5.08 -15.17
CA ALA A 134 20.07 4.98 -16.62
C ALA A 134 18.62 4.95 -17.12
N VAL A 135 17.76 4.13 -16.49
CA VAL A 135 16.32 4.05 -16.80
C VAL A 135 15.61 5.38 -16.55
N MET A 136 15.95 6.11 -15.49
CA MET A 136 15.30 7.38 -15.18
C MET A 136 15.78 8.53 -16.07
N ALA A 137 17.02 8.48 -16.53
CA ALA A 137 17.60 9.44 -17.45
C ALA A 137 17.06 9.26 -18.88
N SER A 138 16.66 8.04 -19.26
CA SER A 138 16.12 7.76 -20.60
C SER A 138 14.68 8.27 -20.81
N VAL A 139 13.99 8.73 -19.76
CA VAL A 139 12.63 9.27 -19.86
C VAL A 139 12.66 10.69 -20.42
N PRO A 140 11.99 10.99 -21.55
CA PRO A 140 11.91 12.33 -22.10
C PRO A 140 11.37 13.33 -21.08
N GLY A 141 12.06 14.47 -20.91
CA GLY A 141 11.68 15.52 -19.95
C GLY A 141 12.19 15.31 -18.52
N SER A 142 13.00 14.28 -18.26
CA SER A 142 13.67 14.08 -16.97
C SER A 142 14.68 15.21 -16.70
N ARG A 143 14.51 15.94 -15.59
CA ARG A 143 15.48 16.97 -15.14
C ARG A 143 16.52 16.31 -14.24
N THR A 144 17.81 16.56 -14.50
CA THR A 144 18.94 15.91 -13.80
C THR A 144 18.86 15.99 -12.28
N GLY A 145 18.40 17.12 -11.72
CA GLY A 145 18.23 17.29 -10.26
C GLY A 145 17.15 16.41 -9.60
N ASP A 146 16.22 15.83 -10.36
CA ASP A 146 15.22 14.88 -9.83
C ASP A 146 15.75 13.44 -9.82
N ILE A 147 16.71 13.11 -10.69
CA ILE A 147 17.14 11.72 -10.92
C ILE A 147 17.80 11.13 -9.68
N ASP A 148 18.75 11.80 -9.03
CA ASP A 148 19.42 11.23 -7.86
C ASP A 148 18.46 11.01 -6.69
N HIS A 149 17.48 11.90 -6.51
CA HIS A 149 16.42 11.71 -5.51
C HIS A 149 15.52 10.52 -5.86
N LEU A 150 15.17 10.35 -7.14
CA LEU A 150 14.41 9.20 -7.62
C LEU A 150 15.18 7.88 -7.48
N VAL A 151 16.49 7.88 -7.69
CA VAL A 151 17.38 6.73 -7.50
C VAL A 151 17.47 6.39 -6.02
N ALA A 152 17.72 7.38 -5.15
CA ALA A 152 17.72 7.17 -3.70
C ALA A 152 16.39 6.57 -3.23
N TYR A 153 15.27 7.08 -3.73
CA TYR A 153 13.95 6.52 -3.45
C TYR A 153 13.77 5.08 -3.97
N ARG A 154 14.26 4.78 -5.18
CA ARG A 154 14.27 3.41 -5.75
C ARG A 154 15.04 2.45 -4.84
N MET A 155 16.19 2.88 -4.33
CA MET A 155 17.04 2.06 -3.48
C MET A 155 16.45 1.88 -2.09
N ALA A 156 15.86 2.94 -1.51
CA ALA A 156 15.16 2.83 -0.24
C ALA A 156 14.04 1.77 -0.29
N ARG A 157 13.29 1.67 -1.40
CA ARG A 157 12.25 0.65 -1.56
C ARG A 157 12.75 -0.78 -1.37
N LYS A 158 14.06 -1.03 -1.61
CA LYS A 158 14.68 -2.35 -1.44
C LYS A 158 14.76 -2.79 0.04
N GLU A 159 14.54 -1.89 1.01
CA GLU A 159 14.36 -2.25 2.43
C GLU A 159 13.25 -3.30 2.63
N ALA A 160 12.24 -3.34 1.74
CA ALA A 160 11.21 -4.37 1.76
C ALA A 160 11.78 -5.79 1.64
N LEU A 161 12.91 -5.97 0.94
CA LEU A 161 13.55 -7.27 0.73
C LEU A 161 14.35 -7.75 1.94
N THR A 162 14.67 -6.85 2.88
CA THR A 162 15.61 -7.12 3.98
C THR A 162 15.02 -6.83 5.36
N ARG A 163 13.74 -6.45 5.46
CA ARG A 163 13.04 -6.24 6.74
C ARG A 163 12.82 -7.58 7.48
N VAL A 164 12.41 -7.50 8.74
CA VAL A 164 12.22 -8.68 9.65
C VAL A 164 11.32 -9.76 9.04
N ASP A 165 10.22 -9.35 8.41
CA ASP A 165 9.37 -10.24 7.58
C ASP A 165 9.56 -9.86 6.10
N PRO A 166 10.61 -10.38 5.43
CA PRO A 166 11.05 -9.89 4.13
C PRO A 166 10.02 -10.17 3.03
N LEU A 167 9.87 -9.23 2.10
CA LEU A 167 9.05 -9.40 0.91
C LEU A 167 9.65 -10.50 0.01
N SER A 168 8.90 -11.57 -0.21
CA SER A 168 9.25 -12.58 -1.21
C SER A 168 8.92 -12.08 -2.61
N VAL A 169 9.90 -12.09 -3.52
CA VAL A 169 9.73 -11.62 -4.90
C VAL A 169 9.89 -12.77 -5.88
N LYS A 170 8.86 -12.98 -6.71
CA LYS A 170 8.89 -13.88 -7.85
C LYS A 170 8.81 -13.06 -9.13
N ALA A 171 9.90 -13.02 -9.89
CA ALA A 171 10.00 -12.21 -11.10
C ALA A 171 10.17 -13.09 -12.33
N VAL A 172 9.32 -12.88 -13.33
CA VAL A 172 9.50 -13.38 -14.69
C VAL A 172 10.03 -12.22 -15.53
N ILE A 173 11.24 -12.39 -16.05
CA ILE A 173 11.98 -11.34 -16.74
C ILE A 173 12.23 -11.80 -18.17
N GLY A 174 11.87 -10.95 -19.14
CA GLY A 174 12.19 -11.18 -20.54
C GLY A 174 13.70 -11.15 -20.77
N GLU A 175 14.20 -12.03 -21.64
CA GLU A 175 15.63 -12.13 -21.94
C GLU A 175 16.23 -10.79 -22.43
N ALA A 176 15.43 -10.01 -23.17
CA ALA A 176 15.82 -8.68 -23.64
C ALA A 176 16.24 -7.75 -22.49
N ALA A 177 15.57 -7.78 -21.34
CA ALA A 177 15.88 -6.93 -20.20
C ALA A 177 17.28 -7.18 -19.61
N VAL A 178 17.84 -8.38 -19.83
CA VAL A 178 19.19 -8.77 -19.38
C VAL A 178 20.23 -8.48 -20.46
N ARG A 179 19.86 -8.61 -21.73
CA ARG A 179 20.77 -8.42 -22.87
C ARG A 179 20.91 -6.97 -23.31
N GLN A 180 19.90 -6.14 -23.08
CA GLN A 180 19.92 -4.74 -23.45
C GLN A 180 20.78 -3.93 -22.48
N TRP A 181 21.66 -3.11 -23.04
CA TRP A 181 22.52 -2.23 -22.26
C TRP A 181 21.74 -0.98 -21.87
N MET A 182 21.61 -0.76 -20.56
CA MET A 182 21.01 0.43 -19.99
C MET A 182 22.09 1.23 -19.28
N GLY A 183 22.46 2.38 -19.86
CA GLY A 183 23.53 3.25 -19.34
C GLY A 183 24.92 2.84 -19.82
N ASP A 184 25.95 3.28 -19.11
CA ASP A 184 27.33 3.10 -19.50
C ASP A 184 27.81 1.71 -19.06
N GLY A 185 27.88 0.76 -20.01
CA GLY A 185 28.37 -0.60 -19.74
C GLY A 185 29.89 -0.65 -19.60
N ARG A 186 30.41 -0.12 -18.49
CA ARG A 186 31.79 -0.36 -18.05
C ARG A 186 31.88 -1.58 -17.16
#